data_AF-A0A6L3X8H5-F1
#
_entry.id   AF-A0A6L3X8H5-F1
#
_cell.length_a   1.000
_cell.length_b   1.000
_cell.length_c   1.000
_cell.angle_alpha   90.00
_cell.angle_beta   90.00
_cell.angle_gamma   90.00
#
_symmetry.space_group_name_H-M   'P 1'
#
loop_
_entity.id
_entity.type
_entity.pdbx_description
1 polymer ?
#
loop_
_entity_poly.entity_id
_entity_poly.type
_entity_poly.pdbx_seq_one_letter_code
_entity_poly.pdbx_strand_id
1 'polypeptide(L)'
;IIGKHHRLFCAETLYKSDEYRHFWESLNQGEFFSGLFPRLNRQGDPLWFRATYNPVFNSDGQLYKIVKFATDVTADVLRNQREQEAAVHAWDMAVQTRESAQNGANVIENSILMIDRIAQGMGAVSPDISRLNNQSESIDDMVETIRKFAMQTRLIALNAAIEAARAGASGRSFAVVAAEVRNLAASVSSATEEIEQVVASNSQLAKDVLCGIENSLMNTREGVTLMREAG
;
A
#
# COMPACT_ATOMS: atom_id res chain seq x y z
N ILE A 1 -37.42 -51.01 -20.74
CA ILE A 1 -37.35 -51.33 -22.19
C ILE A 1 -37.23 -52.84 -22.32
N ILE A 2 -38.24 -53.52 -22.85
CA ILE A 2 -38.23 -54.98 -23.03
C ILE A 2 -37.66 -55.29 -24.42
N GLY A 3 -36.74 -56.27 -24.51
CA GLY A 3 -36.20 -56.76 -25.79
C GLY A 3 -35.09 -55.93 -26.44
N LYS A 4 -34.62 -54.82 -25.83
CA LYS A 4 -33.47 -54.06 -26.35
C LYS A 4 -32.20 -54.29 -25.54
N HIS A 5 -31.07 -54.30 -26.23
CA HIS A 5 -29.76 -54.56 -25.64
C HIS A 5 -29.30 -53.42 -24.70
N HIS A 6 -28.62 -53.79 -23.61
CA HIS A 6 -28.09 -52.89 -22.58
C HIS A 6 -27.22 -51.73 -23.13
N ARG A 7 -26.59 -51.91 -24.31
CA ARG A 7 -25.74 -50.91 -24.98
C ARG A 7 -26.43 -49.56 -25.23
N LEU A 8 -27.76 -49.52 -25.29
CA LEU A 8 -28.53 -48.29 -25.46
C LEU A 8 -28.32 -47.27 -24.33
N PHE A 9 -27.90 -47.73 -23.15
CA PHE A 9 -27.63 -46.86 -22.00
C PHE A 9 -26.14 -46.55 -21.86
N CYS A 10 -25.28 -47.00 -22.78
CA CYS A 10 -23.83 -46.84 -22.70
C CYS A 10 -23.37 -45.80 -23.71
N ALA A 11 -22.32 -45.06 -23.38
CA ALA A 11 -21.65 -44.19 -24.34
C ALA A 11 -21.11 -45.02 -25.52
N GLU A 12 -20.99 -44.40 -26.69
CA GLU A 12 -20.52 -45.06 -27.91
C GLU A 12 -19.11 -45.63 -27.77
N THR A 13 -18.24 -44.87 -27.12
CA THR A 13 -16.87 -45.28 -26.79
C THR A 13 -16.84 -46.54 -25.92
N LEU A 14 -17.79 -46.69 -25.00
CA LEU A 14 -17.85 -47.84 -24.10
C LEU A 14 -18.38 -49.08 -24.81
N TYR A 15 -19.54 -49.04 -25.49
CA TYR A 15 -20.09 -50.28 -26.05
C TYR A 15 -19.28 -50.83 -27.23
N LYS A 16 -18.43 -50.00 -27.86
CA LYS A 16 -17.47 -50.41 -28.89
C LYS A 16 -16.14 -50.91 -28.31
N SER A 17 -15.92 -50.82 -27.01
CA SER A 17 -14.64 -51.17 -26.38
C SER A 17 -14.50 -52.68 -26.13
N ASP A 18 -13.25 -53.11 -25.98
CA ASP A 18 -12.91 -54.48 -25.59
C ASP A 18 -13.32 -54.80 -24.16
N GLU A 19 -13.36 -53.79 -23.29
CA GLU A 19 -13.86 -53.88 -21.91
C GLU A 19 -15.34 -54.27 -21.88
N TYR A 20 -16.18 -53.67 -22.75
CA TYR A 20 -17.59 -54.03 -22.81
C TYR A 20 -17.81 -55.45 -23.33
N ARG A 21 -16.97 -55.91 -24.26
CA ARG A 21 -17.01 -57.31 -24.76
C ARG A 21 -16.64 -58.29 -23.65
N HIS A 22 -15.50 -58.07 -23.00
CA HIS A 22 -15.05 -58.89 -21.87
C HIS A 22 -16.06 -58.92 -20.72
N PHE A 23 -16.68 -57.77 -20.40
CA PHE A 23 -17.71 -57.69 -19.35
C PHE A 23 -18.86 -58.68 -19.60
N TRP A 24 -19.35 -58.79 -20.84
CA TRP A 24 -20.40 -59.74 -21.18
C TRP A 24 -19.90 -61.17 -21.28
N GLU A 25 -18.68 -61.40 -21.78
CA GLU A 25 -18.06 -62.72 -21.82
C GLU A 25 -17.90 -63.31 -20.41
N SER A 26 -17.35 -62.53 -19.47
CA SER A 26 -17.22 -62.88 -18.05
C SER A 26 -18.57 -63.17 -17.38
N LEU A 27 -19.58 -62.32 -17.61
CA LEU A 27 -20.94 -62.57 -17.09
C LEU A 27 -21.52 -63.87 -17.64
N ASN A 28 -21.25 -64.17 -18.91
CA ASN A 28 -21.71 -65.42 -19.53
C ASN A 28 -21.00 -66.65 -18.99
N GLN A 29 -19.77 -66.49 -18.49
CA GLN A 29 -18.99 -67.53 -17.81
C GLN A 29 -19.36 -67.68 -16.33
N GLY A 30 -20.22 -66.81 -15.79
CA GLY A 30 -20.72 -66.90 -14.42
C GLY A 30 -20.09 -65.94 -13.43
N GLU A 31 -19.18 -65.07 -13.86
CA GLU A 31 -18.60 -64.04 -13.00
C GLU A 31 -19.61 -62.93 -12.73
N PHE A 32 -19.70 -62.45 -11.49
CA PHE A 32 -20.52 -61.28 -11.17
C PHE A 32 -19.65 -60.01 -11.18
N PHE A 33 -20.28 -58.87 -11.49
CA PHE A 33 -19.63 -57.57 -11.41
C PHE A 33 -20.36 -56.66 -10.44
N SER A 34 -19.61 -55.89 -9.65
CA SER A 34 -20.14 -54.86 -8.76
C SER A 34 -19.32 -53.58 -8.91
N GLY A 35 -19.97 -52.42 -9.01
CA GLY A 35 -19.26 -51.16 -9.18
C GLY A 35 -20.16 -49.97 -9.50
N LEU A 36 -19.52 -48.85 -9.85
CA LEU A 36 -20.16 -47.65 -10.37
C LEU A 36 -20.08 -47.64 -11.89
N PHE A 37 -21.22 -47.49 -12.54
CA PHE A 37 -21.32 -47.56 -13.99
C PHE A 37 -21.96 -46.30 -14.54
N PRO A 38 -21.23 -45.49 -15.35
CA PRO A 38 -21.81 -44.36 -16.05
C PRO A 38 -22.74 -44.86 -17.16
N ARG A 39 -23.92 -44.28 -17.24
CA ARG A 39 -24.95 -44.56 -18.25
C ARG A 39 -25.50 -43.26 -18.82
N LEU A 40 -26.23 -43.34 -19.92
CA LEU A 40 -26.86 -42.18 -20.55
C LEU A 40 -28.37 -42.26 -20.37
N ASN A 41 -29.00 -41.13 -20.06
CA ASN A 41 -30.45 -41.00 -20.10
C ASN A 41 -30.95 -40.84 -21.55
N ARG A 42 -32.25 -40.56 -21.75
CA ARG A 42 -32.83 -40.39 -23.10
C ARG A 42 -32.29 -39.16 -23.84
N GLN A 43 -31.90 -38.13 -23.10
CA GLN A 43 -31.35 -36.87 -23.58
C GLN A 43 -29.84 -36.94 -23.86
N GLY A 44 -29.17 -38.02 -23.40
CA GLY A 44 -27.73 -38.18 -23.52
C GLY A 44 -26.95 -37.70 -22.29
N ASP A 45 -27.62 -37.31 -21.19
CA ASP A 45 -26.93 -36.87 -19.98
C ASP A 45 -26.39 -38.07 -19.18
N PRO A 46 -25.24 -37.91 -18.49
CA PRO A 46 -24.64 -38.96 -17.69
C PRO A 46 -25.46 -39.24 -16.42
N LEU A 47 -25.67 -40.53 -16.14
CA LEU A 47 -26.22 -41.10 -14.92
C LEU A 47 -25.20 -42.04 -14.30
N TRP A 48 -25.10 -42.05 -12.97
CA TRP A 48 -24.24 -42.96 -12.23
C TRP A 48 -25.07 -44.01 -11.52
N PHE A 49 -24.86 -45.28 -11.88
CA PHE A 49 -25.50 -46.39 -11.22
C PHE A 49 -24.51 -47.19 -10.40
N ARG A 50 -24.77 -47.33 -9.10
CA ARG A 50 -24.13 -48.38 -8.31
C ARG A 50 -24.89 -49.67 -8.58
N ALA A 51 -24.24 -50.63 -9.22
CA ALA A 51 -24.93 -51.82 -9.68
C ALA A 51 -24.13 -53.10 -9.46
N THR A 52 -24.88 -54.19 -9.30
CA THR A 52 -24.36 -55.55 -9.32
C THR A 52 -25.04 -56.32 -10.45
N TYR A 53 -24.25 -56.96 -11.30
CA TYR A 53 -24.71 -57.85 -12.37
C TYR A 53 -24.42 -59.29 -11.95
N ASN A 54 -25.48 -60.06 -11.74
CA ASN A 54 -25.41 -61.42 -11.21
C ASN A 54 -25.95 -62.43 -12.24
N PRO A 55 -25.10 -63.34 -12.75
CA PRO A 55 -25.54 -64.48 -13.55
C PRO A 55 -26.44 -65.42 -12.74
N VAL A 56 -27.52 -65.91 -13.34
CA VAL A 56 -28.48 -66.86 -12.75
C VAL A 56 -28.55 -68.09 -13.63
N PHE A 57 -28.36 -69.26 -13.02
CA PHE A 57 -28.33 -70.55 -13.70
C PHE A 57 -29.64 -71.32 -13.49
N ASN A 58 -29.99 -72.18 -14.44
CA ASN A 58 -31.10 -73.12 -14.30
C ASN A 58 -30.69 -74.38 -13.51
N SER A 59 -31.62 -75.32 -13.34
CA SER A 59 -31.37 -76.61 -12.67
C SER A 59 -30.30 -77.47 -13.34
N ASP A 60 -30.03 -77.23 -14.63
CA ASP A 60 -29.05 -77.96 -15.43
C ASP A 60 -27.66 -77.28 -15.42
N GLY A 61 -27.47 -76.24 -14.59
CA GLY A 61 -26.22 -75.49 -14.48
C GLY A 61 -25.92 -74.57 -15.66
N GLN A 62 -26.88 -74.36 -16.57
CA GLN A 62 -26.73 -73.48 -17.73
C GLN A 62 -27.18 -72.06 -17.39
N LEU A 63 -26.46 -71.06 -17.91
CA LEU A 63 -26.82 -69.66 -17.73
C LEU A 63 -28.22 -69.40 -18.31
N TYR A 64 -29.12 -68.96 -17.44
CA TYR A 64 -30.51 -68.69 -17.79
C TYR A 64 -30.77 -67.20 -18.00
N LYS A 65 -30.21 -66.33 -17.15
CA LYS A 65 -30.35 -64.87 -17.27
C LYS A 65 -29.28 -64.12 -16.46
N ILE A 66 -29.09 -62.85 -16.77
CA ILE A 66 -28.28 -61.93 -15.96
C ILE A 66 -29.21 -60.93 -15.29
N VAL A 67 -29.16 -60.84 -13.96
CA VAL A 67 -29.97 -59.91 -13.17
C VAL A 67 -29.10 -58.75 -12.72
N LYS A 68 -29.50 -57.52 -13.09
CA LYS A 68 -28.87 -56.28 -12.63
C LYS A 68 -29.68 -55.68 -11.49
N PHE A 69 -29.06 -55.52 -10.33
CA PHE A 69 -29.57 -54.63 -9.27
C PHE A 69 -28.83 -53.31 -9.38
N ALA A 70 -29.55 -52.20 -9.44
CA ALA A 70 -28.95 -50.89 -9.68
C ALA A 70 -29.64 -49.81 -8.85
N THR A 71 -28.85 -48.99 -8.19
CA THR A 71 -29.31 -47.78 -7.51
C THR A 71 -28.72 -46.57 -8.24
N ASP A 72 -29.58 -45.61 -8.58
CA ASP A 72 -29.12 -44.33 -9.10
C ASP A 72 -28.45 -43.56 -7.96
N VAL A 73 -27.16 -43.26 -8.13
CA VAL A 73 -26.33 -42.50 -7.19
C VAL A 73 -25.77 -41.24 -7.84
N THR A 74 -26.40 -40.78 -8.93
CA THR A 74 -25.97 -39.58 -9.68
C THR A 74 -25.92 -38.36 -8.78
N ALA A 75 -26.92 -38.18 -7.90
CA ALA A 75 -26.96 -37.06 -6.96
C ALA A 75 -25.78 -37.09 -5.98
N ASP A 76 -25.38 -38.26 -5.48
CA ASP A 76 -24.25 -38.40 -4.56
C ASP A 76 -22.92 -38.15 -5.26
N VAL A 77 -22.72 -38.68 -6.47
CA VAL A 77 -21.50 -38.45 -7.25
C VAL A 77 -21.33 -36.97 -7.58
N LEU A 78 -22.37 -36.31 -8.06
CA LEU A 78 -22.33 -34.89 -8.38
C LEU A 78 -22.15 -34.03 -7.12
N ARG A 79 -22.77 -34.41 -5.99
CA ARG A 79 -22.55 -33.72 -4.71
C ARG A 79 -21.09 -33.80 -4.28
N ASN A 80 -20.52 -35.01 -4.27
CA ASN A 80 -19.13 -35.22 -3.88
C ASN A 80 -18.14 -34.47 -4.80
N GLN A 81 -18.41 -34.44 -6.11
CA GLN A 81 -17.60 -33.66 -7.07
C GLN A 81 -17.64 -32.17 -6.76
N ARG A 82 -18.84 -31.60 -6.56
CA ARG A 82 -18.98 -30.18 -6.19
C ARG A 82 -18.32 -29.85 -4.86
N GLU A 83 -18.44 -30.74 -3.87
CA GLU A 83 -17.77 -30.58 -2.57
C GLU A 83 -16.24 -30.58 -2.74
N GLN A 84 -15.71 -31.46 -3.58
CA GLN A 84 -14.27 -31.52 -3.87
C GLN A 84 -13.78 -30.27 -4.61
N GLU A 85 -14.51 -29.82 -5.65
CA GLU A 85 -14.20 -28.58 -6.37
C GLU A 85 -14.24 -27.36 -5.44
N ALA A 86 -15.27 -27.26 -4.60
CA ALA A 86 -15.39 -26.19 -3.62
C ALA A 86 -14.24 -26.22 -2.60
N ALA A 87 -13.80 -27.40 -2.16
CA ALA A 87 -12.67 -27.54 -1.24
C ALA A 87 -11.34 -27.09 -1.87
N VAL A 88 -11.10 -27.44 -3.15
CA VAL A 88 -9.91 -26.98 -3.88
C VAL A 88 -9.94 -25.46 -4.04
N HIS A 89 -11.07 -24.89 -4.47
CA HIS A 89 -11.22 -23.44 -4.57
C HIS A 89 -11.02 -22.72 -3.23
N ALA A 90 -11.57 -23.26 -2.14
CA ALA A 90 -11.38 -22.70 -0.80
C ALA A 90 -9.91 -22.74 -0.37
N TRP A 91 -9.19 -23.81 -0.71
CA TRP A 91 -7.76 -23.95 -0.42
C TRP A 91 -6.93 -22.94 -1.21
N ASP A 92 -7.16 -22.80 -2.51
CA ASP A 92 -6.47 -21.81 -3.35
C ASP A 92 -6.69 -20.39 -2.83
N MET A 93 -7.94 -20.04 -2.50
CA MET A 93 -8.25 -18.75 -1.89
C MET A 93 -7.50 -18.55 -0.57
N ALA A 94 -7.47 -19.56 0.31
CA ALA A 94 -6.76 -19.47 1.58
C ALA A 94 -5.24 -19.26 1.39
N VAL A 95 -4.63 -19.93 0.41
CA VAL A 95 -3.22 -19.75 0.06
C VAL A 95 -2.97 -18.32 -0.43
N GLN A 96 -3.80 -17.80 -1.33
CA GLN A 96 -3.69 -16.42 -1.83
C GLN A 96 -3.92 -15.38 -0.74
N THR A 97 -4.90 -15.58 0.15
CA THR A 97 -5.14 -14.70 1.30
C THR A 97 -3.93 -14.67 2.23
N ARG A 98 -3.33 -15.84 2.50
CA ARG A 98 -2.11 -15.91 3.32
C ARG A 98 -0.94 -15.19 2.68
N GLU A 99 -0.71 -15.40 1.38
CA GLU A 99 0.36 -14.69 0.64
C GLU A 99 0.13 -13.18 0.66
N SER A 100 -1.11 -12.73 0.42
CA SER A 100 -1.47 -11.31 0.47
C SER A 100 -1.29 -10.72 1.87
N ALA A 101 -1.66 -11.45 2.92
CA ALA A 101 -1.44 -11.03 4.31
C ALA A 101 0.06 -10.91 4.63
N GLN A 102 0.88 -11.86 4.16
CA GLN A 102 2.32 -11.82 4.37
C GLN A 102 2.99 -10.67 3.61
N ASN A 103 2.55 -10.39 2.38
CA ASN A 103 2.97 -9.21 1.65
C ASN A 103 2.54 -7.92 2.37
N GLY A 104 1.32 -7.88 2.91
CA GLY A 104 0.84 -6.77 3.74
C GLY A 104 1.71 -6.53 4.96
N ALA A 105 2.06 -7.58 5.70
CA ALA A 105 2.96 -7.51 6.85
C ALA A 105 4.35 -6.94 6.47
N ASN A 106 4.94 -7.41 5.37
CA ASN A 106 6.22 -6.88 4.87
C ASN A 106 6.13 -5.40 4.49
N VAL A 107 5.00 -4.97 3.90
CA VAL A 107 4.77 -3.56 3.56
C VAL A 107 4.67 -2.70 4.83
N ILE A 108 3.97 -3.17 5.86
CA ILE A 108 3.89 -2.49 7.17
C ILE A 108 5.28 -2.36 7.79
N GLU A 109 6.08 -3.43 7.83
CA GLU A 109 7.43 -3.42 8.39
C GLU A 109 8.34 -2.39 7.68
N ASN A 110 8.32 -2.40 6.34
CA ASN A 110 9.06 -1.41 5.56
C ASN A 110 8.56 0.02 5.80
N SER A 111 7.26 0.20 6.03
CA SER A 111 6.67 1.51 6.30
C SER A 111 7.09 2.04 7.67
N ILE A 112 7.20 1.19 8.69
CA ILE A 112 7.76 1.56 10.01
C ILE A 112 9.20 2.06 9.84
N LEU A 113 10.04 1.35 9.06
CA LEU A 113 11.42 1.79 8.80
C LEU A 113 11.49 3.13 8.07
N MET A 114 10.58 3.38 7.13
CA MET A 114 10.52 4.67 6.44
C MET A 114 10.11 5.81 7.37
N ILE A 115 9.12 5.58 8.24
CA ILE A 115 8.71 6.60 9.22
C ILE A 115 9.83 6.90 10.22
N ASP A 116 10.57 5.89 10.67
CA ASP A 116 11.71 6.10 11.55
C ASP A 116 12.79 6.97 10.88
N ARG A 117 13.09 6.74 9.59
CA ARG A 117 14.00 7.60 8.81
C ARG A 117 13.49 9.04 8.69
N ILE A 118 12.18 9.23 8.52
CA ILE A 118 11.58 10.57 8.49
C ILE A 118 11.78 11.25 9.85
N ALA A 119 11.50 10.56 10.95
CA ALA A 119 11.67 11.10 12.30
C ALA A 119 13.14 11.48 12.58
N GLN A 120 14.10 10.64 12.17
CA GLN A 120 15.52 10.94 12.26
C GLN A 120 15.90 12.18 11.42
N GLY A 121 15.39 12.28 10.19
CA GLY A 121 15.61 13.44 9.31
C GLY A 121 15.08 14.74 9.93
N MET A 122 13.87 14.70 10.50
CA MET A 122 13.29 15.83 11.24
C MET A 122 14.16 16.22 12.46
N GLY A 123 14.66 15.23 13.19
CA GLY A 123 15.58 15.44 14.32
C GLY A 123 16.91 16.08 13.91
N ALA A 124 17.40 15.82 12.70
CA ALA A 124 18.62 16.43 12.16
C ALA A 124 18.43 17.89 11.70
N VAL A 125 17.23 18.25 11.20
CA VAL A 125 16.92 19.61 10.73
C VAL A 125 16.71 20.59 11.89
N SER A 126 16.14 20.12 13.01
CA SER A 126 15.84 20.98 14.17
C SER A 126 17.07 21.75 14.71
N PRO A 127 18.24 21.13 14.93
CA PRO A 127 19.47 21.85 15.29
C PRO A 127 19.89 22.93 14.28
N ASP A 128 19.77 22.67 12.98
CA ASP A 128 20.15 23.62 11.94
C ASP A 128 19.25 24.87 11.96
N ILE A 129 17.94 24.69 12.14
CA ILE A 129 16.98 25.80 12.26
C ILE A 129 17.18 26.56 13.57
N SER A 130 17.52 25.87 14.66
CA SER A 130 17.86 26.52 15.93
C SER A 130 19.11 27.40 15.79
N ARG A 131 20.15 26.93 15.10
CA ARG A 131 21.33 27.76 14.78
C ARG A 131 20.94 28.96 13.92
N LEU A 132 20.08 28.78 12.91
CA LEU A 132 19.62 29.87 12.05
C LEU A 132 18.88 30.94 12.86
N ASN A 133 18.00 30.55 13.79
CA ASN A 133 17.30 31.50 14.65
C ASN A 133 18.29 32.29 15.55
N ASN A 134 19.28 31.64 16.14
CA ASN A 134 20.30 32.31 16.94
C ASN A 134 21.19 33.25 16.09
N GLN A 135 21.48 32.87 14.85
CA GLN A 135 22.18 33.73 13.90
C GLN A 135 21.35 34.96 13.52
N SER A 136 20.03 34.79 13.32
CA SER A 136 19.12 35.91 13.09
C SER A 136 19.10 36.88 14.26
N GLU A 137 19.04 36.40 15.50
CA GLU A 137 19.13 37.24 16.71
C GLU A 137 20.46 38.02 16.77
N SER A 138 21.58 37.35 16.48
CA SER A 138 22.89 38.03 16.42
C SER A 138 22.95 39.11 15.33
N ILE A 139 22.28 38.90 14.19
CA ILE A 139 22.20 39.91 13.12
C ILE A 139 21.33 41.09 13.56
N ASP A 140 20.22 40.83 14.26
CA ASP A 140 19.34 41.88 14.80
C ASP A 140 20.12 42.84 15.71
N ASP A 141 20.91 42.30 16.65
CA ASP A 141 21.78 43.09 17.54
C ASP A 141 22.81 43.95 16.76
N MET A 142 23.41 43.38 15.71
CA MET A 142 24.35 44.09 14.86
C MET A 142 23.67 45.23 14.09
N VAL A 143 22.49 44.98 13.53
CA VAL A 143 21.70 45.97 12.78
C VAL A 143 21.25 47.10 13.70
N GLU A 144 20.81 46.79 14.93
CA GLU A 144 20.45 47.80 15.93
C GLU A 144 21.65 48.71 16.26
N THR A 145 22.84 48.12 16.41
CA THR A 145 24.08 48.87 16.65
C THR A 145 24.45 49.78 15.46
N ILE A 146 24.34 49.28 14.23
CA ILE A 146 24.60 50.08 13.02
C ILE A 146 23.58 51.24 12.91
N ARG A 147 22.30 50.98 13.21
CA ARG A 147 21.26 52.01 13.23
C ARG A 147 21.58 53.10 14.25
N LYS A 148 22.04 52.73 15.46
CA LYS A 148 22.52 53.68 16.49
C LYS A 148 23.68 54.54 15.96
N PHE A 149 24.67 53.93 15.30
CA PHE A 149 25.78 54.68 14.70
C PHE A 149 25.33 55.63 13.59
N ALA A 150 24.45 55.19 12.69
CA ALA A 150 23.91 56.03 11.63
C ALA A 150 23.16 57.25 12.21
N MET A 151 22.32 57.05 13.23
CA MET A 151 21.64 58.15 13.92
C MET A 151 22.63 59.13 14.58
N GLN A 152 23.69 58.63 15.22
CA GLN A 152 24.72 59.44 15.84
C GLN A 152 25.53 60.23 14.80
N THR A 153 25.93 59.61 13.71
CA THR A 153 26.61 60.26 12.58
C THR A 153 25.73 61.36 11.98
N ARG A 154 24.42 61.13 11.86
CA ARG A 154 23.46 62.12 11.38
C ARG A 154 23.41 63.35 12.29
N LEU A 155 23.46 63.16 13.60
CA LEU A 155 23.53 64.23 14.60
C LEU A 155 24.85 65.01 14.53
N ILE A 156 25.99 64.31 14.43
CA ILE A 156 27.32 64.95 14.29
C ILE A 156 27.38 65.79 13.00
N ALA A 157 26.88 65.24 11.89
CA ALA A 157 26.83 65.94 10.61
C ALA A 157 25.93 67.18 10.66
N LEU A 158 24.81 67.11 11.39
CA LEU A 158 23.94 68.26 11.61
C LEU A 158 24.67 69.37 12.40
N ASN A 159 25.37 69.02 13.48
CA ASN A 159 26.14 69.99 14.27
C ASN A 159 27.27 70.62 13.42
N ALA A 160 27.96 69.83 12.61
CA ALA A 160 28.98 70.34 11.68
C ALA A 160 28.40 71.30 10.64
N ALA A 161 27.20 71.01 10.10
CA ALA A 161 26.53 71.90 9.17
C ALA A 161 26.13 73.24 9.81
N ILE A 162 25.68 73.23 11.08
CA ILE A 162 25.37 74.44 11.84
C ILE A 162 26.63 75.28 12.07
N GLU A 163 27.73 74.67 12.50
CA GLU A 163 28.99 75.38 12.74
C GLU A 163 29.59 75.93 11.44
N ALA A 164 29.49 75.17 10.34
CA ALA A 164 29.87 75.62 9.00
C ALA A 164 29.05 76.84 8.53
N ALA A 165 27.74 76.87 8.81
CA ALA A 165 26.89 78.03 8.52
C ALA A 165 27.30 79.25 9.37
N ARG A 166 27.71 79.03 10.62
CA ARG A 166 28.16 80.08 11.55
C ARG A 166 29.49 80.71 11.13
N ALA A 167 30.40 79.94 10.53
CA ALA A 167 31.68 80.41 10.00
C ALA A 167 31.57 81.24 8.69
N GLY A 168 30.37 81.39 8.12
CA GLY A 168 30.12 82.25 6.97
C GLY A 168 30.84 81.80 5.69
N ALA A 169 31.56 82.71 5.03
CA ALA A 169 32.21 82.44 3.75
C ALA A 169 33.25 81.31 3.82
N SER A 170 33.96 81.18 4.94
CA SER A 170 35.00 80.17 5.17
C SER A 170 34.45 78.76 5.43
N GLY A 171 33.15 78.64 5.77
CA GLY A 171 32.50 77.36 6.11
C GLY A 171 31.78 76.68 4.95
N ARG A 172 31.64 77.31 3.77
CA ARG A 172 30.81 76.79 2.67
C ARG A 172 31.20 75.39 2.20
N SER A 173 32.49 75.10 2.07
CA SER A 173 32.98 73.77 1.66
C SER A 173 32.68 72.71 2.72
N PHE A 174 32.83 73.04 4.00
CA PHE A 174 32.47 72.15 5.11
C PHE A 174 30.97 71.91 5.22
N ALA A 175 30.13 72.90 4.88
CA ALA A 175 28.67 72.75 4.90
C ALA A 175 28.19 71.71 3.87
N VAL A 176 28.81 71.67 2.68
CA VAL A 176 28.48 70.67 1.64
C VAL A 176 28.86 69.26 2.12
N VAL A 177 30.06 69.08 2.66
CA VAL A 177 30.50 67.78 3.19
C VAL A 177 29.59 67.32 4.34
N ALA A 178 29.22 68.23 5.25
CA ALA A 178 28.32 67.91 6.35
C ALA A 178 26.92 67.49 5.86
N ALA A 179 26.40 68.13 4.81
CA ALA A 179 25.14 67.71 4.19
C ALA A 179 25.22 66.32 3.56
N GLU A 180 26.33 66.02 2.88
CA GLU A 180 26.56 64.71 2.25
C GLU A 180 26.66 63.58 3.29
N VAL A 181 27.43 63.79 4.37
CA VAL A 181 27.53 62.83 5.48
C VAL A 181 26.16 62.60 6.13
N ARG A 182 25.35 63.65 6.27
CA ARG A 182 24.00 63.53 6.83
C ARG A 182 23.08 62.69 5.95
N ASN A 183 23.16 62.87 4.62
CA ASN A 183 22.38 62.10 3.67
C ASN A 183 22.82 60.63 3.67
N LEU A 184 24.14 60.36 3.66
CA LEU A 184 24.67 59.00 3.77
C LEU A 184 24.20 58.32 5.06
N ALA A 185 24.26 59.01 6.19
CA ALA A 185 23.77 58.49 7.46
C ALA A 185 22.26 58.16 7.42
N ALA A 186 21.45 58.98 6.74
CA ALA A 186 20.03 58.69 6.55
C ALA A 186 19.80 57.45 5.65
N SER A 187 20.58 57.30 4.57
CA SER A 187 20.52 56.10 3.72
C SER A 187 20.93 54.83 4.47
N VAL A 188 21.95 54.90 5.33
CA VAL A 188 22.34 53.77 6.19
C VAL A 188 21.22 53.41 7.16
N SER A 189 20.58 54.39 7.82
CA SER A 189 19.42 54.11 8.69
C SER A 189 18.28 53.42 7.95
N SER A 190 17.94 53.89 6.75
CA SER A 190 16.89 53.27 5.91
C SER A 190 17.25 51.84 5.54
N ALA A 191 18.50 51.59 5.12
CA ALA A 191 18.95 50.25 4.78
C ALA A 191 18.95 49.31 6.00
N THR A 192 19.27 49.80 7.20
CA THR A 192 19.18 48.99 8.43
C THR A 192 17.74 48.61 8.79
N GLU A 193 16.75 49.49 8.55
CA GLU A 193 15.33 49.16 8.76
C GLU A 193 14.86 48.04 7.83
N GLU A 194 15.29 48.05 6.56
CA GLU A 194 14.98 46.97 5.62
C GLU A 194 15.58 45.63 6.07
N ILE A 195 16.81 45.64 6.59
CA ILE A 195 17.47 44.42 7.10
C ILE A 195 16.75 43.90 8.35
N GLU A 196 16.37 44.78 9.29
CA GLU A 196 15.62 44.45 10.50
C GLU A 196 14.31 43.72 10.14
N GLN A 197 13.61 44.17 9.10
CA GLN A 197 12.40 43.52 8.61
C GLN A 197 12.67 42.10 8.06
N VAL A 198 13.75 41.90 7.30
CA VAL A 198 14.14 40.58 6.77
C VAL A 198 14.55 39.63 7.89
N VAL A 199 15.30 40.11 8.88
CA VAL A 199 15.75 39.32 10.03
C VAL A 199 14.57 38.88 10.88
N ALA A 200 13.62 39.77 11.16
CA ALA A 200 12.38 39.45 11.87
C ALA A 200 11.58 38.38 11.12
N SER A 201 11.46 38.51 9.79
CA SER A 201 10.79 37.50 8.96
C SER A 201 11.50 36.13 9.02
N ASN A 202 12.82 36.10 8.99
CA ASN A 202 13.60 34.87 9.08
C ASN A 202 13.45 34.20 10.45
N SER A 203 13.45 34.96 11.56
CA SER A 203 13.20 34.40 12.90
C SER A 203 11.80 33.81 13.01
N GLN A 204 10.79 34.47 12.43
CA GLN A 204 9.44 33.92 12.40
C GLN A 204 9.37 32.62 11.61
N LEU A 205 9.95 32.58 10.40
CA LEU A 205 10.02 31.35 9.59
C LEU A 205 10.73 30.21 10.32
N ALA A 206 11.81 30.52 11.06
CA ALA A 206 12.51 29.52 11.86
C ALA A 206 11.62 28.92 12.95
N LYS A 207 10.84 29.74 13.66
CA LYS A 207 9.87 29.29 14.68
C LYS A 207 8.77 28.43 14.07
N ASP A 208 8.23 28.84 12.92
CA ASP A 208 7.17 28.10 12.22
C ASP A 208 7.66 26.72 11.78
N VAL A 209 8.90 26.64 11.26
CA VAL A 209 9.53 25.36 10.89
C VAL A 209 9.75 24.47 12.11
N LEU A 210 10.21 25.00 13.24
CA LEU A 210 10.37 24.21 14.48
C LEU A 210 9.03 23.62 14.94
N CYS A 211 7.96 24.41 14.94
CA CYS A 211 6.60 23.92 15.25
C CYS A 211 6.14 22.84 14.26
N GLY A 212 6.42 23.01 12.96
CA GLY A 212 6.14 22.01 11.94
C GLY A 212 6.90 20.69 12.14
N ILE A 213 8.16 20.77 12.59
CA ILE A 213 8.98 19.60 12.93
C ILE A 213 8.39 18.86 14.13
N GLU A 214 7.99 19.56 15.19
CA GLU A 214 7.38 18.95 16.37
C GLU A 214 6.08 18.21 16.02
N ASN A 215 5.20 18.83 15.24
CA ASN A 215 3.98 18.19 14.75
C ASN A 215 4.28 16.97 13.88
N SER A 216 5.28 17.04 13.00
CA SER A 216 5.69 15.91 12.17
C SER A 216 6.25 14.76 13.01
N LEU A 217 7.04 15.06 14.05
CA LEU A 217 7.54 14.05 15.00
C LEU A 217 6.40 13.41 15.81
N MET A 218 5.35 14.16 16.14
CA MET A 218 4.16 13.61 16.78
C MET A 218 3.39 12.67 15.83
N ASN A 219 3.10 13.13 14.61
CA ASN A 219 2.37 12.35 13.60
C ASN A 219 3.11 11.06 13.21
N THR A 220 4.44 11.11 13.12
CA THR A 220 5.25 9.92 12.84
C THR A 220 5.19 8.91 13.98
N ARG A 221 5.23 9.35 15.24
CA ARG A 221 5.04 8.46 16.41
C ARG A 221 3.66 7.81 16.42
N GLU A 222 2.61 8.57 16.17
CA GLU A 222 1.24 8.06 16.08
C GLU A 222 1.10 7.05 14.93
N GLY A 223 1.65 7.38 13.76
CA GLY A 223 1.65 6.50 12.59
C GLY A 223 2.37 5.17 12.86
N VAL A 224 3.49 5.18 13.58
CA VAL A 224 4.18 3.94 13.98
C VAL A 224 3.33 3.10 14.93
N THR A 225 2.64 3.73 15.90
CA THR A 225 1.74 3.01 16.81
C THR A 225 0.61 2.32 16.05
N LEU A 226 -0.08 3.05 15.16
CA LEU A 226 -1.15 2.49 14.34
C LEU A 226 -0.66 1.36 13.42
N MET A 227 0.53 1.48 12.84
CA MET A 227 1.12 0.43 12.01
C MET A 227 1.49 -0.82 12.82
N ARG A 228 1.93 -0.67 14.07
CA ARG A 228 2.18 -1.80 14.98
C ARG A 228 0.90 -2.47 15.46
N GLU A 229 -0.23 -1.77 15.48
CA GLU A 229 -1.54 -2.36 15.76
C GLU A 229 -2.15 -3.06 14.54
N ALA A 230 -1.78 -2.62 13.33
CA ALA A 230 -2.29 -3.16 12.07
C ALA A 230 -1.54 -4.40 11.56
N GLY A 231 -0.28 -4.59 11.97
CA GLY A 231 0.55 -5.76 11.64
C GLY A 231 0.56 -6.79 12.77
#